data_AF-A0A1G1K5U6-F1
#
_entry.id   AF-A0A1G1K5U6-F1
#
_cell.length_a   1.000
_cell.length_b   1.000
_cell.length_c   1.000
_cell.angle_alpha   90.00
_cell.angle_beta   90.00
_cell.angle_gamma   90.00
#
_symmetry.space_group_name_H-M   'P 1'
#
loop_
_entity.id
_entity.type
_entity.pdbx_description
1 polymer ?
#
loop_
_entity_poly.entity_id
_entity_poly.type
_entity_poly.pdbx_seq_one_letter_code
_entity_poly.pdbx_strand_id
1 'polypeptide(L)'
;MKTSSQNQERIIVPGPAGFHPPSAAQLGVMLPDPGQGLFYGILEPNEEKVMEEVARKMLTSPNATIFPGPLVLWNWNEHAAEKAKAVLEIASQIPEVLVIPMPDYRPKYPKIDPEEVINPNHPNLTIWGNKIEACIFIGVHCHYANLTLKMIRAGTNCCTSALCAEQGHEDAMLTVRDCDAAKLRRVAQVFKRVREEMKIKLPDSGENVRFTGTQSKVHGGKSHTNPMTFMPGAGTASAAAFGHKAEQMQREA
;
A
#
# COMPACT_ATOMS: atom_id res chain seq x y z
N MET A 1 34.61 10.81 -21.11
CA MET A 1 33.25 10.56 -21.61
C MET A 1 32.28 10.77 -20.46
N LYS A 2 31.47 11.83 -20.49
CA LYS A 2 30.39 12.04 -19.51
C LYS A 2 29.25 11.09 -19.89
N THR A 3 29.00 10.07 -19.07
CA THR A 3 27.82 9.21 -19.19
C THR A 3 26.60 10.05 -18.87
N SER A 4 25.82 10.36 -19.90
CA SER A 4 24.48 10.93 -19.75
C SER A 4 23.61 9.93 -19.00
N SER A 5 23.25 10.22 -17.75
CA SER A 5 22.10 9.59 -17.13
C SER A 5 20.87 10.03 -17.94
N GLN A 6 20.41 9.18 -18.85
CA GLN A 6 19.16 9.40 -19.56
C GLN A 6 18.05 9.42 -18.50
N ASN A 7 17.53 10.61 -18.19
CA ASN A 7 16.22 10.74 -17.56
C ASN A 7 15.21 10.26 -18.61
N GLN A 8 14.95 8.95 -18.63
CA GLN A 8 13.87 8.40 -19.43
C GLN A 8 12.57 9.06 -18.96
N GLU A 9 11.82 9.64 -19.89
CA GLU A 9 10.62 10.42 -19.57
C GLU A 9 9.57 9.50 -18.93
N ARG A 10 9.07 9.91 -17.77
CA ARG A 10 8.07 9.15 -17.00
C ARG A 10 6.75 9.11 -17.78
N ILE A 11 6.12 7.94 -17.86
CA ILE A 11 4.85 7.76 -18.56
C ILE A 11 3.67 7.98 -17.61
N ILE A 12 3.78 7.41 -16.39
CA ILE A 12 2.76 7.50 -15.36
C ILE A 12 3.29 8.37 -14.22
N VAL A 13 2.75 9.57 -14.07
CA VAL A 13 3.15 10.54 -13.04
C VAL A 13 1.98 10.84 -12.08
N PRO A 14 2.26 11.29 -10.83
CA PRO A 14 1.24 11.79 -9.92
C PRO A 14 0.36 12.85 -10.60
N GLY A 15 -0.95 12.72 -10.42
CA GLY A 15 -1.95 13.51 -11.12
C GLY A 15 -2.30 14.86 -10.45
N PRO A 16 -3.54 15.35 -10.62
CA PRO A 16 -4.65 14.69 -11.31
C PRO A 16 -4.42 14.63 -12.83
N ALA A 17 -4.66 13.48 -13.44
CA ALA A 17 -4.56 13.29 -14.89
C ALA A 17 -5.85 13.71 -15.65
N GLY A 18 -6.90 14.11 -14.93
CA GLY A 18 -8.18 14.57 -15.48
C GLY A 18 -9.33 13.59 -15.25
N PHE A 19 -10.53 13.93 -15.74
CA PHE A 19 -11.76 13.16 -15.49
C PHE A 19 -11.76 11.75 -16.14
N HIS A 20 -11.04 11.58 -17.24
CA HIS A 20 -10.98 10.32 -17.97
C HIS A 20 -9.59 10.08 -18.58
N PRO A 21 -8.54 9.86 -17.75
CA PRO A 21 -7.22 9.63 -18.28
C PRO A 21 -7.20 8.29 -19.03
N PRO A 22 -6.42 8.18 -20.12
CA PRO A 22 -6.18 6.88 -20.75
C PRO A 22 -5.66 5.90 -19.70
N SER A 23 -5.98 4.60 -19.85
CA SER A 23 -5.33 3.59 -19.00
C SER A 23 -3.83 3.59 -19.23
N ALA A 24 -3.04 3.16 -18.25
CA ALA A 24 -1.59 3.04 -18.47
C ALA A 24 -1.27 2.09 -19.64
N ALA A 25 -2.04 1.01 -19.79
CA ALA A 25 -1.93 0.11 -20.94
C ALA A 25 -2.15 0.82 -22.30
N GLN A 26 -3.11 1.76 -22.40
CA GLN A 26 -3.30 2.56 -23.62
C GLN A 26 -2.12 3.50 -23.92
N LEU A 27 -1.34 3.84 -22.89
CA LEU A 27 -0.09 4.61 -23.02
C LEU A 27 1.13 3.73 -23.32
N GLY A 28 0.92 2.42 -23.54
CA GLY A 28 1.99 1.46 -23.84
C GLY A 28 2.73 0.92 -22.61
N VAL A 29 2.21 1.17 -21.40
CA VAL A 29 2.78 0.59 -20.17
C VAL A 29 2.46 -0.90 -20.10
N MET A 30 3.51 -1.70 -19.90
CA MET A 30 3.40 -3.15 -19.73
C MET A 30 3.62 -3.53 -18.26
N LEU A 31 3.05 -4.68 -17.87
CA LEU A 31 3.33 -5.26 -16.56
C LEU A 31 4.77 -5.79 -16.50
N PRO A 32 5.44 -5.72 -15.34
CA PRO A 32 6.81 -6.23 -15.19
C PRO A 32 6.88 -7.75 -15.24
N ASP A 33 7.96 -8.29 -15.79
CA ASP A 33 8.32 -9.71 -15.66
C ASP A 33 8.94 -10.01 -14.28
N PRO A 34 8.99 -11.28 -13.83
CA PRO A 34 9.63 -11.64 -12.55
C PRO A 34 11.06 -11.09 -12.43
N GLY A 35 11.36 -10.43 -11.31
CA GLY A 35 12.64 -9.75 -11.06
C GLY A 35 12.69 -8.28 -11.52
N GLN A 36 11.75 -7.87 -12.37
CA GLN A 36 11.56 -6.48 -12.75
C GLN A 36 10.52 -5.80 -11.86
N GLY A 37 10.53 -4.47 -11.86
CA GLY A 37 9.44 -3.65 -11.31
C GLY A 37 8.99 -2.58 -12.29
N LEU A 38 7.93 -1.86 -11.94
CA LEU A 38 7.47 -0.71 -12.71
C LEU A 38 7.89 0.59 -12.01
N PHE A 39 8.54 1.47 -12.75
CA PHE A 39 9.05 2.75 -12.30
C PHE A 39 8.44 3.88 -13.15
N TYR A 40 7.36 4.49 -12.67
CA TYR A 40 6.55 5.52 -13.35
C TYR A 40 6.17 5.16 -14.80
N GLY A 41 5.72 3.91 -14.98
CA GLY A 41 5.34 3.35 -16.28
C GLY A 41 6.50 2.79 -17.11
N ILE A 42 7.74 2.85 -16.62
CA ILE A 42 8.93 2.27 -17.26
C ILE A 42 9.28 0.95 -16.58
N LEU A 43 9.54 -0.10 -17.36
CA LEU A 43 10.06 -1.36 -16.82
C LEU A 43 11.49 -1.16 -16.29
N GLU A 44 11.69 -1.38 -14.99
CA GLU A 44 13.00 -1.37 -14.36
C GLU A 44 13.48 -2.81 -14.16
N PRO A 45 14.60 -3.22 -14.79
CA PRO A 45 15.13 -4.58 -14.70
C PRO A 45 15.47 -5.05 -13.28
N ASN A 46 15.70 -4.14 -12.34
CA ASN A 46 15.97 -4.48 -10.94
C ASN A 46 14.85 -3.95 -10.03
N GLU A 47 13.95 -4.84 -9.60
CA GLU A 47 12.85 -4.50 -8.68
C GLU A 47 13.29 -3.81 -7.39
N GLU A 48 14.53 -4.02 -6.92
CA GLU A 48 15.04 -3.38 -5.70
C GLU A 48 15.14 -1.86 -5.83
N LYS A 49 15.45 -1.32 -7.02
CA LYS A 49 15.42 0.14 -7.25
C LYS A 49 14.01 0.70 -7.15
N VAL A 50 13.00 -0.07 -7.54
CA VAL A 50 11.60 0.31 -7.36
C VAL A 50 11.27 0.30 -5.87
N MET A 51 11.69 -0.71 -5.11
CA MET A 51 11.53 -0.76 -3.65
C MET A 51 12.18 0.46 -2.97
N GLU A 52 13.37 0.87 -3.41
CA GLU A 52 14.05 2.06 -2.90
C GLU A 52 13.29 3.35 -3.18
N GLU A 53 12.75 3.53 -4.39
CA GLU A 53 11.95 4.71 -4.72
C GLU A 53 10.62 4.73 -3.95
N VAL A 54 9.98 3.57 -3.78
CA VAL A 54 8.79 3.43 -2.91
C VAL A 54 9.15 3.88 -1.49
N ALA A 55 10.29 3.43 -0.95
CA ALA A 55 10.76 3.85 0.36
C ALA A 55 11.00 5.37 0.44
N ARG A 56 11.73 5.94 -0.54
CA ARG A 56 12.02 7.39 -0.59
C ARG A 56 10.73 8.20 -0.64
N LYS A 57 9.74 7.79 -1.43
CA LYS A 57 8.45 8.47 -1.49
C LYS A 57 7.70 8.42 -0.18
N MET A 58 7.60 7.25 0.43
CA MET A 58 6.91 7.10 1.70
C MET A 58 7.60 7.83 2.87
N LEU A 59 8.93 7.89 2.86
CA LEU A 59 9.71 8.57 3.90
C LEU A 59 9.71 10.10 3.79
N THR A 60 9.38 10.66 2.63
CA THR A 60 9.47 12.11 2.37
C THR A 60 8.13 12.78 2.10
N SER A 61 7.09 12.00 1.79
CA SER A 61 5.78 12.57 1.44
C SER A 61 4.93 12.81 2.68
N PRO A 62 4.23 13.95 2.77
CA PRO A 62 3.23 14.20 3.80
C PRO A 62 2.14 13.13 3.85
N ASN A 63 1.74 12.77 5.08
CA ASN A 63 0.65 11.83 5.36
C ASN A 63 0.79 10.51 4.56
N ALA A 64 2.02 10.00 4.45
CA ALA A 64 2.29 8.72 3.83
C ALA A 64 1.41 7.63 4.46
N THR A 65 0.72 6.85 3.64
CA THR A 65 -0.32 5.93 4.11
C THR A 65 -0.17 4.53 3.52
N ILE A 66 -0.28 3.50 4.35
CA ILE A 66 -0.37 2.12 3.90
C ILE A 66 -1.85 1.71 3.90
N PHE A 67 -2.30 1.19 2.77
CA PHE A 67 -3.64 0.65 2.56
C PHE A 67 -3.59 -0.89 2.51
N PRO A 68 -3.64 -1.58 3.65
CA PRO A 68 -3.77 -3.04 3.68
C PRO A 68 -5.15 -3.46 3.18
N GLY A 69 -5.18 -4.42 2.26
CA GLY A 69 -6.40 -5.01 1.72
C GLY A 69 -6.84 -6.30 2.41
N PRO A 70 -7.97 -6.87 1.99
CA PRO A 70 -8.57 -8.05 2.60
C PRO A 70 -7.66 -9.28 2.67
N LEU A 71 -6.68 -9.42 1.76
CA LEU A 71 -5.77 -10.56 1.74
C LEU A 71 -4.76 -10.55 2.91
N VAL A 72 -4.61 -9.43 3.62
CA VAL A 72 -3.71 -9.28 4.78
C VAL A 72 -4.42 -8.76 6.04
N LEU A 73 -5.69 -8.35 5.94
CA LEU A 73 -6.48 -7.88 7.08
C LEU A 73 -7.13 -9.00 7.88
N TRP A 74 -7.59 -10.04 7.19
CA TRP A 74 -8.33 -11.13 7.82
C TRP A 74 -7.39 -12.28 8.15
N ASN A 75 -7.34 -12.69 9.43
CA ASN A 75 -6.53 -13.82 9.88
C ASN A 75 -7.22 -15.16 9.55
N TRP A 76 -7.40 -15.45 8.26
CA TRP A 76 -8.08 -16.66 7.80
C TRP A 76 -7.13 -17.85 7.59
N ASN A 77 -5.82 -17.60 7.47
CA ASN A 77 -4.78 -18.62 7.47
C ASN A 77 -3.43 -18.04 7.94
N GLU A 78 -2.45 -18.91 8.17
CA GLU A 78 -1.10 -18.53 8.60
C GLU A 78 -0.38 -17.65 7.58
N HIS A 79 -0.59 -17.89 6.28
CA HIS A 79 0.04 -17.09 5.22
C HIS A 79 -0.40 -15.62 5.25
N ALA A 80 -1.68 -15.37 5.48
CA ALA A 80 -2.24 -14.03 5.64
C ALA A 80 -1.72 -13.36 6.91
N ALA A 81 -1.61 -14.11 8.02
CA ALA A 81 -1.01 -13.60 9.25
C ALA A 81 0.46 -13.21 9.07
N GLU A 82 1.25 -14.04 8.38
CA GLU A 82 2.66 -13.76 8.10
C GLU A 82 2.84 -12.55 7.17
N LYS A 83 1.99 -12.42 6.14
CA LYS A 83 1.98 -11.22 5.30
C LYS A 83 1.59 -9.97 6.11
N ALA A 84 0.60 -10.07 7.00
CA ALA A 84 0.19 -8.95 7.85
C ALA A 84 1.33 -8.48 8.76
N LYS A 85 2.08 -9.41 9.37
CA LYS A 85 3.29 -9.09 10.14
C LYS A 85 4.32 -8.38 9.27
N ALA A 86 4.59 -8.86 8.06
CA ALA A 86 5.53 -8.22 7.14
C ALA A 86 5.07 -6.79 6.74
N VAL A 87 3.76 -6.54 6.62
CA VAL A 87 3.23 -5.17 6.42
C VAL A 87 3.51 -4.27 7.63
N LEU A 88 3.33 -4.79 8.85
CA LEU A 88 3.65 -4.06 10.07
C LEU A 88 5.17 -3.80 10.20
N GLU A 89 6.01 -4.73 9.74
CA GLU A 89 7.46 -4.51 9.62
C GLU A 89 7.78 -3.34 8.67
N ILE A 90 7.12 -3.23 7.52
CA ILE A 90 7.26 -2.07 6.62
C ILE A 90 6.81 -0.78 7.33
N ALA A 91 5.63 -0.82 7.97
CA ALA A 91 5.09 0.34 8.71
C ALA A 91 6.04 0.81 9.81
N SER A 92 6.73 -0.11 10.50
CA SER A 92 7.72 0.21 11.55
C SER A 92 8.92 1.04 11.05
N GLN A 93 9.14 1.12 9.73
CA GLN A 93 10.24 1.86 9.13
C GLN A 93 9.84 3.26 8.63
N ILE A 94 8.61 3.72 8.82
CA ILE A 94 8.13 4.99 8.26
C ILE A 94 7.60 5.88 9.39
N PRO A 95 8.18 7.06 9.66
CA PRO A 95 7.68 7.94 10.70
C PRO A 95 6.30 8.50 10.35
N GLU A 96 5.44 8.69 11.36
CA GLU A 96 4.10 9.31 11.24
C GLU A 96 3.18 8.64 10.20
N VAL A 97 3.45 7.38 9.84
CA VAL A 97 2.71 6.69 8.79
C VAL A 97 1.29 6.36 9.26
N LEU A 98 0.31 6.58 8.39
CA LEU A 98 -1.05 6.13 8.61
C LEU A 98 -1.23 4.69 8.11
N VAL A 99 -2.06 3.91 8.79
CA VAL A 99 -2.52 2.61 8.30
C VAL A 99 -4.05 2.67 8.23
N ILE A 100 -4.57 2.78 7.00
CA ILE A 100 -6.01 2.90 6.73
C ILE A 100 -6.44 1.65 5.96
N PRO A 101 -7.32 0.80 6.50
CA PRO A 101 -7.66 -0.46 5.83
C PRO A 101 -8.55 -0.27 4.59
N MET A 102 -8.43 -1.20 3.65
CA MET A 102 -9.43 -1.53 2.63
C MET A 102 -10.11 -2.86 3.00
N PRO A 103 -11.10 -2.86 3.91
CA PRO A 103 -11.61 -4.10 4.52
C PRO A 103 -12.46 -4.96 3.59
N ASP A 104 -13.19 -4.34 2.67
CA ASP A 104 -14.00 -5.02 1.66
C ASP A 104 -14.25 -4.10 0.45
N TYR A 105 -14.74 -4.67 -0.64
CA TYR A 105 -14.86 -3.99 -1.93
C TYR A 105 -16.28 -3.54 -2.28
N ARG A 106 -17.26 -3.83 -1.40
CA ARG A 106 -18.65 -3.47 -1.68
C ARG A 106 -18.79 -1.94 -1.76
N PRO A 107 -19.64 -1.40 -2.65
CA PRO A 107 -19.92 0.02 -2.67
C PRO A 107 -20.45 0.49 -1.30
N LYS A 108 -19.77 1.46 -0.70
CA LYS A 108 -20.15 2.02 0.62
C LYS A 108 -20.70 3.44 0.55
N TYR A 109 -20.61 4.11 -0.59
CA TYR A 109 -21.11 5.47 -0.74
C TYR A 109 -22.63 5.54 -0.52
N PRO A 110 -23.15 6.57 0.20
CA PRO A 110 -22.45 7.71 0.82
C PRO A 110 -21.97 7.47 2.28
N LYS A 111 -22.06 6.24 2.79
CA LYS A 111 -21.82 5.90 4.21
C LYS A 111 -20.37 5.63 4.58
N ILE A 112 -19.42 5.94 3.69
CA ILE A 112 -18.00 5.72 3.97
C ILE A 112 -17.46 6.85 4.85
N ASP A 113 -16.71 6.48 5.88
CA ASP A 113 -15.86 7.43 6.60
C ASP A 113 -14.49 7.49 5.92
N PRO A 114 -14.18 8.57 5.17
CA PRO A 114 -12.94 8.67 4.42
C PRO A 114 -11.70 8.81 5.30
N GLU A 115 -11.82 9.19 6.59
CA GLU A 115 -10.66 9.24 7.50
C GLU A 115 -10.22 7.84 7.93
N GLU A 116 -11.14 6.86 7.92
CA GLU A 116 -10.93 5.57 8.58
C GLU A 116 -10.83 4.39 7.62
N VAL A 117 -11.39 4.50 6.41
CA VAL A 117 -11.46 3.40 5.46
C VAL A 117 -11.29 3.91 4.03
N ILE A 118 -10.51 3.19 3.23
CA ILE A 118 -10.49 3.38 1.78
C ILE A 118 -11.42 2.36 1.09
N ASN A 119 -12.11 2.79 0.04
CA ASN A 119 -12.97 1.94 -0.77
C ASN A 119 -12.61 2.08 -2.25
N PRO A 120 -12.55 0.98 -3.02
CA PRO A 120 -12.11 1.03 -4.42
C PRO A 120 -13.02 1.84 -5.32
N ASN A 121 -14.29 2.07 -4.93
CA ASN A 121 -15.25 2.79 -5.75
C ASN A 121 -15.18 4.31 -5.58
N HIS A 122 -14.58 4.81 -4.49
CA HIS A 122 -14.39 6.25 -4.23
C HIS A 122 -13.09 6.51 -3.44
N PRO A 123 -11.94 6.00 -3.90
CA PRO A 123 -10.70 6.06 -3.11
C PRO A 123 -10.17 7.49 -2.97
N ASN A 124 -10.51 8.36 -3.92
CA ASN A 124 -10.19 9.79 -3.91
C ASN A 124 -10.72 10.51 -2.66
N LEU A 125 -11.85 10.08 -2.09
CA LEU A 125 -12.39 10.69 -0.87
C LEU A 125 -11.45 10.50 0.31
N THR A 126 -10.90 9.30 0.49
CA THR A 126 -9.90 9.01 1.53
C THR A 126 -8.60 9.76 1.29
N ILE A 127 -8.13 9.80 0.04
CA ILE A 127 -6.89 10.53 -0.32
C ILE A 127 -7.04 12.03 -0.01
N TRP A 128 -8.15 12.65 -0.42
CA TRP A 128 -8.38 14.07 -0.17
C TRP A 128 -8.65 14.37 1.31
N GLY A 129 -9.48 13.57 1.98
CA GLY A 129 -9.85 13.76 3.38
C GLY A 129 -8.62 13.76 4.31
N ASN A 130 -7.68 12.85 4.05
CA ASN A 130 -6.45 12.71 4.84
C ASN A 130 -5.25 13.46 4.24
N LYS A 131 -5.41 14.16 3.10
CA LYS A 131 -4.34 14.87 2.38
C LYS A 131 -3.11 13.99 2.14
N ILE A 132 -3.35 12.80 1.59
CA ILE A 132 -2.32 11.76 1.38
C ILE A 132 -1.55 12.08 0.10
N GLU A 133 -0.23 12.22 0.20
CA GLU A 133 0.63 12.51 -0.96
C GLU A 133 1.41 11.29 -1.48
N ALA A 134 1.56 10.24 -0.66
CA ALA A 134 2.06 8.94 -1.11
C ALA A 134 1.36 7.80 -0.38
N CYS A 135 1.14 6.69 -1.09
CA CYS A 135 0.57 5.51 -0.49
C CYS A 135 1.08 4.20 -1.06
N ILE A 136 0.88 3.14 -0.29
CA ILE A 136 1.13 1.75 -0.73
C ILE A 136 -0.17 0.95 -0.61
N PHE A 137 -0.55 0.24 -1.67
CA PHE A 137 -1.55 -0.81 -1.63
C PHE A 137 -0.87 -2.18 -1.46
N ILE A 138 -1.29 -2.95 -0.46
CA ILE A 138 -0.74 -4.28 -0.17
C ILE A 138 -1.90 -5.23 0.17
N GLY A 139 -1.92 -6.43 -0.42
CA GLY A 139 -2.96 -7.43 -0.12
C GLY A 139 -4.35 -7.08 -0.67
N VAL A 140 -4.40 -6.40 -1.83
CA VAL A 140 -5.62 -6.06 -2.55
C VAL A 140 -5.72 -6.95 -3.79
N HIS A 141 -6.92 -7.45 -4.13
CA HIS A 141 -7.12 -8.22 -5.36
C HIS A 141 -6.91 -7.34 -6.58
N CYS A 142 -6.26 -7.89 -7.61
CA CYS A 142 -5.69 -7.08 -8.67
C CYS A 142 -6.70 -6.20 -9.42
N HIS A 143 -7.91 -6.71 -9.68
CA HIS A 143 -8.96 -5.97 -10.36
C HIS A 143 -9.45 -4.76 -9.54
N TYR A 144 -9.56 -4.89 -8.21
CA TYR A 144 -9.93 -3.78 -7.33
C TYR A 144 -8.78 -2.79 -7.13
N ALA A 145 -7.54 -3.27 -7.10
CA ALA A 145 -6.36 -2.40 -7.09
C ALA A 145 -6.32 -1.54 -8.35
N ASN A 146 -6.47 -2.12 -9.54
CA ASN A 146 -6.46 -1.36 -10.81
C ASN A 146 -7.58 -0.32 -10.87
N LEU A 147 -8.81 -0.67 -10.46
CA LEU A 147 -9.90 0.29 -10.35
C LEU A 147 -9.53 1.47 -9.42
N THR A 148 -9.02 1.13 -8.24
CA THR A 148 -8.62 2.11 -7.22
C THR A 148 -7.53 3.06 -7.75
N LEU A 149 -6.46 2.49 -8.27
CA LEU A 149 -5.29 3.21 -8.77
C LEU A 149 -5.66 4.15 -9.92
N LYS A 150 -6.51 3.69 -10.84
CA LYS A 150 -7.00 4.52 -11.95
C LYS A 150 -7.79 5.72 -11.45
N MET A 151 -8.67 5.54 -10.46
CA MET A 151 -9.44 6.63 -9.86
C MET A 151 -8.55 7.62 -9.10
N ILE A 152 -7.54 7.13 -8.37
CA ILE A 152 -6.58 7.98 -7.67
C ILE A 152 -5.75 8.80 -8.67
N ARG A 153 -5.27 8.19 -9.77
CA ARG A 153 -4.55 8.91 -10.82
C ARG A 153 -5.41 9.97 -11.50
N ALA A 154 -6.68 9.65 -11.76
CA ALA A 154 -7.63 10.59 -12.37
C ALA A 154 -7.88 11.82 -11.48
N GLY A 155 -8.16 11.59 -10.19
CA GLY A 155 -8.67 12.61 -9.29
C GLY A 155 -7.66 13.26 -8.34
N THR A 156 -6.45 12.73 -8.18
CA THR A 156 -5.55 13.15 -7.09
C THR A 156 -4.10 13.28 -7.54
N ASN A 157 -3.29 13.93 -6.72
CA ASN A 157 -1.84 14.04 -6.85
C ASN A 157 -1.07 13.02 -5.99
N CYS A 158 -1.75 12.01 -5.44
CA CYS A 158 -1.10 10.99 -4.61
C CYS A 158 -0.19 10.10 -5.46
N CYS A 159 1.06 9.93 -5.04
CA CYS A 159 1.99 8.97 -5.62
C CYS A 159 1.63 7.56 -5.11
N THR A 160 1.09 6.72 -6.00
CA THR A 160 0.67 5.37 -5.62
C THR A 160 1.75 4.33 -5.87
N SER A 161 1.92 3.45 -4.89
CA SER A 161 2.76 2.27 -4.99
C SER A 161 1.91 1.02 -4.79
N ALA A 162 2.21 -0.06 -5.50
CA ALA A 162 1.55 -1.34 -5.31
C ALA A 162 2.58 -2.45 -5.06
N LEU A 163 2.47 -3.09 -3.90
CA LEU A 163 3.21 -4.32 -3.58
C LEU A 163 2.24 -5.48 -3.80
N CYS A 164 2.20 -5.94 -5.04
CA CYS A 164 1.22 -6.91 -5.53
C CYS A 164 1.72 -8.33 -5.29
N ALA A 165 0.85 -9.22 -4.83
CA ALA A 165 1.18 -10.65 -4.66
C ALA A 165 1.31 -11.40 -5.99
N GLU A 166 0.80 -10.81 -7.08
CA GLU A 166 0.69 -11.43 -8.41
C GLU A 166 1.49 -10.61 -9.44
N GLN A 167 0.87 -10.19 -10.55
CA GLN A 167 1.52 -9.65 -11.74
C GLN A 167 1.93 -8.16 -11.65
N GLY A 168 1.49 -7.43 -10.62
CA GLY A 168 1.69 -5.99 -10.53
C GLY A 168 0.54 -5.15 -11.11
N HIS A 169 0.71 -3.83 -11.09
CA HIS A 169 -0.30 -2.84 -11.50
C HIS A 169 0.31 -1.76 -12.40
N GLU A 170 -0.17 -1.66 -13.63
CA GLU A 170 0.27 -0.69 -14.62
C GLU A 170 -0.18 0.74 -14.29
N ASP A 171 -1.31 0.89 -13.59
CA ASP A 171 -1.84 2.20 -13.22
C ASP A 171 -1.19 2.79 -11.96
N ALA A 172 -0.39 2.02 -11.22
CA ALA A 172 0.43 2.54 -10.12
C ALA A 172 1.68 3.25 -10.65
N MET A 173 2.13 4.30 -9.96
CA MET A 173 3.41 4.94 -10.29
C MET A 173 4.58 4.01 -9.99
N LEU A 174 4.47 3.18 -8.95
CA LEU A 174 5.51 2.23 -8.57
C LEU A 174 4.89 0.86 -8.34
N THR A 175 5.43 -0.19 -8.96
CA THR A 175 4.90 -1.55 -8.78
C THR A 175 6.04 -2.53 -8.53
N VAL A 176 5.84 -3.36 -7.50
CA VAL A 176 6.62 -4.58 -7.25
C VAL A 176 5.66 -5.75 -7.29
N ARG A 177 6.02 -6.78 -8.05
CA ARG A 177 5.21 -7.99 -8.27
C ARG A 177 5.66 -9.16 -7.39
N ASP A 178 4.87 -10.22 -7.35
CA ASP A 178 5.13 -11.46 -6.59
C ASP A 178 5.53 -11.20 -5.12
N CYS A 179 4.85 -10.25 -4.45
CA CYS A 179 5.09 -9.86 -3.07
C CYS A 179 4.45 -10.87 -2.09
N ASP A 180 5.17 -11.95 -1.82
CA ASP A 180 4.90 -12.82 -0.69
C ASP A 180 5.44 -12.25 0.64
N ALA A 181 5.28 -12.99 1.74
CA ALA A 181 5.75 -12.54 3.05
C ALA A 181 7.28 -12.33 3.06
N ALA A 182 8.07 -13.17 2.37
CA ALA A 182 9.52 -13.04 2.32
C ALA A 182 9.96 -11.77 1.57
N LYS A 183 9.35 -11.51 0.41
CA LYS A 183 9.61 -10.30 -0.37
C LYS A 183 9.16 -9.04 0.36
N LEU A 184 8.01 -9.06 1.06
CA LEU A 184 7.58 -7.93 1.90
C LEU A 184 8.57 -7.63 3.04
N ARG A 185 9.18 -8.65 3.66
CA ARG A 185 10.27 -8.44 4.64
C ARG A 185 11.51 -7.84 4.00
N ARG A 186 11.86 -8.27 2.77
CA ARG A 186 12.93 -7.64 2.00
C ARG A 186 12.61 -6.17 1.72
N VAL A 187 11.37 -5.83 1.38
CA VAL A 187 10.92 -4.44 1.26
C VAL A 187 11.13 -3.68 2.57
N ALA A 188 10.75 -4.25 3.73
CA ALA A 188 10.99 -3.63 5.03
C ALA A 188 12.49 -3.36 5.29
N GLN A 189 13.37 -4.28 4.90
CA GLN A 189 14.83 -4.10 4.98
C GLN A 189 15.33 -2.97 4.07
N VAL A 190 14.81 -2.86 2.84
CA VAL A 190 15.12 -1.75 1.92
C VAL A 190 14.67 -0.42 2.53
N PHE A 191 13.45 -0.36 3.09
CA PHE A 191 12.95 0.83 3.79
C PHE A 191 13.87 1.23 4.94
N LYS A 192 14.31 0.27 5.76
CA LYS A 192 15.27 0.52 6.84
C LYS A 192 16.58 1.11 6.30
N ARG A 193 17.16 0.49 5.27
CA ARG A 193 18.40 0.96 4.64
C ARG A 193 18.26 2.40 4.13
N VAL A 194 17.22 2.68 3.33
CA VAL A 194 16.96 4.01 2.77
C VAL A 194 16.72 5.04 3.89
N ARG A 195 15.96 4.69 4.94
CA ARG A 195 15.74 5.56 6.10
C ARG A 195 17.04 5.94 6.78
N GLU A 196 17.94 4.97 7.00
CA GLU A 196 19.25 5.17 7.62
C GLU A 196 20.18 6.03 6.75
N GLU A 197 20.22 5.78 5.43
CA GLU A 197 20.94 6.62 4.45
C GLU A 197 20.46 8.08 4.49
N MET A 198 19.14 8.28 4.61
CA MET A 198 18.50 9.59 4.70
C MET A 198 18.59 10.22 6.10
N LYS A 199 19.16 9.49 7.08
CA LYS A 199 19.29 9.91 8.48
C LYS A 199 17.96 10.28 9.14
N ILE A 200 16.87 9.64 8.71
CA ILE A 200 15.54 9.83 9.29
C ILE A 200 15.44 9.01 10.57
N LYS A 201 15.18 9.70 11.69
CA LYS A 201 15.04 9.06 13.00
C LYS A 201 13.60 8.59 13.21
N LEU A 202 13.48 7.45 13.88
CA LEU A 202 12.23 6.96 14.45
C LEU A 202 12.17 7.36 15.93
N PRO A 203 10.97 7.45 16.53
CA PRO A 203 10.84 7.65 17.97
C PRO A 203 11.45 6.48 18.74
N ASP A 204 12.09 6.76 19.88
CA ASP A 204 12.74 5.74 20.72
C ASP A 204 11.74 4.70 21.27
N SER A 205 10.47 5.08 21.42
CA SER A 205 9.37 4.18 21.80
C SER A 205 8.97 3.18 20.70
N GLY A 206 9.40 3.44 19.45
CA GLY A 206 8.90 2.75 18.27
C GLY A 206 7.45 3.07 17.92
N GLU A 207 6.82 4.04 18.60
CA GLU A 207 5.43 4.45 18.31
C GLU A 207 5.37 5.39 17.10
N ASN A 208 5.66 4.85 15.92
CA ASN A 208 5.80 5.62 14.68
C ASN A 208 4.56 5.56 13.76
N VAL A 209 3.59 4.69 14.06
CA VAL A 209 2.32 4.64 13.32
C VAL A 209 1.33 5.58 13.97
N ARG A 210 0.83 6.54 13.20
CA ARG A 210 -0.14 7.52 13.64
C ARG A 210 -1.55 6.95 13.53
N PHE A 211 -2.35 7.19 14.56
CA PHE A 211 -3.78 6.89 14.54
C PHE A 211 -4.58 7.99 13.84
N THR A 212 -5.61 7.57 13.13
CA THR A 212 -6.70 8.44 12.66
C THR A 212 -7.55 8.93 13.83
N GLY A 213 -8.53 9.80 13.56
CA GLY A 213 -9.38 10.40 14.60
C GLY A 213 -10.17 9.36 15.39
N THR A 214 -10.76 8.37 14.73
CA THR A 214 -11.52 7.30 15.40
C THR A 214 -10.61 6.27 16.04
N GLN A 215 -9.50 5.90 15.39
CA GLN A 215 -8.50 5.01 15.99
C GLN A 215 -7.98 5.59 17.31
N SER A 216 -7.68 6.88 17.35
CA SER A 216 -7.27 7.57 18.58
C SER A 216 -8.33 7.47 19.69
N LYS A 217 -9.60 7.71 19.38
CA LYS A 217 -10.71 7.61 20.35
C LYS A 217 -10.85 6.20 20.94
N VAL A 218 -10.80 5.15 20.12
CA VAL A 218 -10.93 3.76 20.60
C VAL A 218 -9.70 3.28 21.35
N HIS A 219 -8.54 3.93 21.15
CA HIS A 219 -7.30 3.68 21.88
C HIS A 219 -7.05 4.67 23.03
N GLY A 220 -8.12 5.23 23.61
CA GLY A 220 -8.03 6.06 24.82
C GLY A 220 -7.35 7.42 24.60
N GLY A 221 -7.47 7.98 23.40
CA GLY A 221 -6.88 9.27 23.03
C GLY A 221 -5.39 9.21 22.65
N LYS A 222 -4.81 8.01 22.54
CA LYS A 222 -3.44 7.86 22.01
C LYS A 222 -3.38 8.37 20.58
N SER A 223 -2.30 9.05 20.22
CA SER A 223 -2.07 9.53 18.86
C SER A 223 -1.25 8.56 18.01
N HIS A 224 -0.47 7.69 18.65
CA HIS A 224 0.48 6.81 17.99
C HIS A 224 0.51 5.41 18.62
N THR A 225 1.10 4.49 17.88
CA THR A 225 1.33 3.13 18.33
C THR A 225 2.57 2.51 17.69
N ASN A 226 3.11 1.49 18.35
CA ASN A 226 4.21 0.70 17.82
C ASN A 226 3.63 -0.49 17.04
N PRO A 227 3.78 -0.53 15.70
CA PRO A 227 3.17 -1.58 14.87
C PRO A 227 3.68 -2.99 15.22
N MET A 228 4.88 -3.11 15.78
CA MET A 228 5.47 -4.40 16.15
C MET A 228 4.91 -4.98 17.45
N THR A 229 4.19 -4.18 18.24
CA THR A 229 3.53 -4.65 19.47
C THR A 229 2.19 -5.33 19.19
N PHE A 230 1.65 -5.17 17.98
CA PHE A 230 0.45 -5.88 17.55
C PHE A 230 0.78 -7.32 17.18
N MET A 231 0.39 -8.25 18.04
CA MET A 231 0.32 -9.65 17.65
C MET A 231 -1.01 -9.90 16.93
N PRO A 232 -1.03 -10.57 15.76
CA PRO A 232 -2.26 -11.08 15.17
C PRO A 232 -2.93 -12.05 16.14
N GLY A 233 -3.88 -11.55 16.93
CA GLY A 233 -4.68 -12.37 17.83
C GLY A 233 -5.79 -13.08 17.06
N ALA A 234 -6.33 -14.16 17.62
CA ALA A 234 -7.65 -14.62 17.25
C ALA A 234 -8.63 -13.51 17.66
N GLY A 235 -9.07 -12.69 16.71
CA GLY A 235 -10.10 -11.69 16.97
C GLY A 235 -11.34 -12.37 17.52
N THR A 236 -12.09 -11.67 18.37
CA THR A 236 -13.45 -12.07 18.81
C THR A 236 -14.44 -12.19 17.64
N ALA A 237 -14.04 -11.74 16.46
CA ALA A 237 -14.80 -11.73 15.21
C ALA A 237 -14.04 -12.51 14.12
N SER A 238 -13.74 -13.80 14.36
CA SER A 238 -13.23 -14.68 13.31
C SER A 238 -14.33 -14.98 12.29
N ALA A 239 -13.98 -15.44 11.08
CA ALA A 239 -14.98 -15.91 10.10
C ALA A 239 -15.92 -16.97 10.72
N ALA A 240 -15.38 -17.79 11.63
CA ALA A 240 -16.15 -18.75 12.42
C ALA A 240 -17.16 -18.10 13.37
N ALA A 241 -16.87 -16.91 13.92
CA ALA A 241 -17.81 -16.13 14.74
C ALA A 241 -19.04 -15.65 13.94
N PHE A 242 -18.93 -15.60 12.61
CA PHE A 242 -20.03 -15.29 11.68
C PHE A 242 -20.58 -16.54 10.96
N GLY A 243 -20.23 -17.75 11.44
CA GLY A 243 -20.74 -19.02 10.90
C GLY A 243 -20.06 -19.49 9.61
N HIS A 244 -18.99 -18.85 9.17
CA HIS A 244 -18.22 -19.27 8.01
C HIS A 244 -17.15 -20.30 8.40
N LYS A 245 -17.17 -21.46 7.76
CA LYS A 245 -16.16 -22.52 7.97
C LYS A 245 -15.01 -22.36 6.98
N ALA A 246 -13.78 -22.68 7.42
CA ALA A 246 -12.61 -22.64 6.55
C ALA A 246 -12.78 -23.48 5.26
N GLU A 247 -13.53 -24.60 5.34
CA GLU A 247 -13.83 -25.46 4.18
C GLU A 247 -14.68 -24.75 3.10
N GLN A 248 -15.48 -23.75 3.49
CA GLN A 248 -16.34 -23.01 2.55
C GLN A 248 -15.54 -22.05 1.66
N MET A 249 -14.27 -21.77 2.00
CA MET A 249 -13.39 -20.88 1.24
C MET A 249 -12.27 -21.62 0.48
N GLN A 250 -12.25 -22.95 0.49
CA GLN A 250 -11.24 -23.78 -0.17
C GLN A 250 -11.46 -23.99 -1.68
N ARG A 251 -12.37 -23.27 -2.33
CA ARG A 251 -12.56 -23.35 -3.79
C ARG A 251 -12.17 -22.06 -4.46
N GLU A 252 -10.90 -21.99 -4.84
CA GLU A 252 -10.38 -21.43 -6.08
C GLU A 252 -8.95 -21.98 -6.23
N ALA A 253 -8.86 -23.10 -6.96
CA ALA A 253 -7.62 -23.71 -7.42
C ALA A 253 -7.49 -23.44 -8.93
#